data_AF-A0A442HMQ8-F1
#
_entry.id   AF-A0A442HMQ8-F1
#
_cell.length_a   1.000
_cell.length_b   1.000
_cell.length_c   1.000
_cell.angle_alpha   90.00
_cell.angle_beta   90.00
_cell.angle_gamma   90.00
#
_symmetry.space_group_name_H-M   'P 1'
#
loop_
_entity.id
_entity.type
_entity.pdbx_description
1 polymer ?
#
loop_
_entity_poly.entity_id
_entity_poly.type
_entity_poly.pdbx_seq_one_letter_code
_entity_poly.pdbx_strand_id
1 'polypeptide(L)' 'MDGQFAEAASTFESIDPSTGLPWATMPAASVADVDRAVEAAHRALRSGPWAAMTATARGKLLVKLGDLVAAQGPER' A
#
# COMPACT_ATOMS: atom_id res chain seq x y z
N MET A 1 0.67 3.62 -6.46
CA MET A 1 2.08 3.95 -6.78
C MET A 1 2.32 5.42 -6.45
N ASP A 2 3.52 5.79 -5.98
CA ASP A 2 3.85 7.19 -5.60
C ASP A 2 2.83 7.85 -4.64
N GLY A 3 2.30 7.09 -3.68
CA GLY A 3 1.29 7.59 -2.72
C GLY A 3 -0.13 7.72 -3.27
N GLN A 4 -0.41 7.21 -4.47
CA GLN A 4 -1.73 7.26 -5.11
C GLN A 4 -2.26 5.86 -5.44
N PHE A 5 -3.59 5.73 -5.55
CA PHE A 5 -4.20 4.59 -6.24
C PHE A 5 -3.90 4.68 -7.73
N ALA A 6 -3.63 3.54 -8.36
CA ALA A 6 -3.28 3.47 -9.78
C ALA A 6 -4.27 2.54 -10.50
N GLU A 7 -4.62 2.88 -11.73
CA GLU A 7 -5.45 2.05 -12.59
C GLU A 7 -4.72 0.75 -12.95
N ALA A 8 -5.50 -0.34 -13.02
CA ALA A 8 -4.98 -1.66 -13.34
C ALA A 8 -5.04 -1.91 -14.84
N ALA A 9 -3.94 -2.38 -15.43
CA ALA A 9 -3.93 -2.84 -16.83
C ALA A 9 -4.66 -4.19 -17.00
N SER A 10 -4.68 -5.00 -15.94
CA SER A 10 -5.38 -6.28 -15.87
C SER A 10 -5.82 -6.55 -14.43
N THR A 11 -6.80 -7.43 -14.24
CA THR A 11 -7.36 -7.77 -12.92
C THR A 11 -7.56 -9.28 -12.76
N PHE A 12 -7.70 -9.74 -11.52
CA PHE A 12 -8.10 -11.11 -11.20
C PHE A 12 -9.10 -11.14 -10.04
N GLU A 13 -9.86 -12.23 -9.95
CA GLU A 13 -10.83 -12.44 -8.88
C GLU A 13 -10.14 -12.98 -7.62
N SER A 14 -10.41 -12.37 -6.46
CA SER A 14 -10.10 -12.94 -5.15
C SER A 14 -11.27 -13.81 -4.73
N ILE A 15 -10.99 -15.09 -4.48
CA ILE A 15 -12.00 -16.10 -4.18
C ILE A 15 -12.16 -16.26 -2.67
N ASP A 16 -13.40 -16.27 -2.20
CA ASP A 16 -13.72 -16.61 -0.82
C ASP A 16 -13.56 -18.12 -0.63
N PRO A 17 -12.65 -18.59 0.24
CA PRO A 17 -12.38 -20.02 0.40
C PRO A 17 -13.57 -20.79 1.03
N SER A 18 -14.53 -20.12 1.66
CA SER A 18 -15.68 -20.78 2.29
C SER A 18 -16.81 -21.08 1.31
N THR A 19 -16.95 -20.27 0.25
CA THR A 19 -18.01 -20.39 -0.76
C THR A 19 -17.51 -20.79 -2.14
N GLY A 20 -16.22 -20.59 -2.41
CA GLY A 20 -15.63 -20.77 -3.74
C GLY A 20 -16.03 -19.69 -4.75
N LEU A 21 -16.69 -18.61 -4.31
CA LEU A 21 -17.17 -17.53 -5.18
C LEU A 21 -16.24 -16.30 -5.09
N PRO A 22 -16.15 -15.48 -6.15
CA PRO A 22 -15.46 -14.20 -6.10
C PRO A 22 -16.10 -13.26 -5.07
N TRP A 23 -15.28 -12.67 -4.19
CA TRP A 23 -15.73 -11.65 -3.23
C TRP A 23 -15.15 -10.25 -3.54
N ALA A 24 -14.08 -10.19 -4.35
CA ALA A 24 -13.46 -8.95 -4.79
C ALA A 24 -12.70 -9.12 -6.10
N THR A 25 -12.49 -8.02 -6.82
CA THR A 25 -11.61 -7.96 -8.00
C THR A 25 -10.37 -7.13 -7.65
N MET A 26 -9.19 -7.68 -7.89
CA MET A 26 -7.90 -7.07 -7.53
C MET A 26 -7.07 -6.74 -8.78
N PRO A 27 -6.29 -5.64 -8.78
CA PRO A 27 -5.30 -5.38 -9.82
C PRO A 27 -4.27 -6.51 -9.94
N ALA A 28 -4.05 -7.01 -11.14
CA ALA A 28 -2.95 -7.90 -11.47
C ALA A 28 -1.73 -7.06 -11.90
N ALA A 29 -0.78 -6.89 -10.98
CA ALA A 29 0.41 -6.08 -11.23
C ALA A 29 1.32 -6.74 -12.29
N SER A 30 1.66 -5.96 -13.31
CA SER A 30 2.62 -6.31 -14.35
C SER A 30 4.07 -6.03 -13.92
N VAL A 31 5.04 -6.46 -14.74
CA VAL A 31 6.45 -6.11 -14.53
C VAL A 31 6.66 -4.60 -14.49
N ALA A 32 6.00 -3.86 -15.41
CA ALA A 32 6.10 -2.40 -15.44
C ALA A 32 5.51 -1.74 -14.18
N ASP A 33 4.49 -2.34 -13.57
CA ASP A 33 3.93 -1.85 -12.31
C ASP A 33 4.92 -2.00 -11.15
N VAL A 34 5.61 -3.14 -11.12
CA VAL A 34 6.65 -3.42 -10.14
C VAL A 34 7.82 -2.46 -10.32
N ASP A 35 8.30 -2.27 -11.55
CA ASP A 35 9.41 -1.34 -11.84
C ASP A 35 9.08 0.09 -11.39
N ARG A 36 7.87 0.57 -11.68
CA ARG A 36 7.40 1.88 -11.20
C ARG A 36 7.35 1.97 -9.68
N ALA A 37 6.88 0.92 -9.01
CA ALA A 37 6.82 0.87 -7.56
C ALA A 37 8.22 0.87 -6.91
N VAL A 38 9.17 0.14 -7.50
CA VAL A 38 10.56 0.10 -7.04
C VAL A 38 11.23 1.46 -7.21
N GLU A 39 11.06 2.10 -8.36
CA GLU A 39 11.60 3.44 -8.61
C GLU A 39 11.01 4.49 -7.65
N ALA A 40 9.71 4.43 -7.39
CA ALA A 40 9.05 5.27 -6.40
C ALA A 40 9.64 5.08 -4.98
N ALA A 41 9.81 3.83 -4.55
CA ALA A 41 10.42 3.52 -3.27
C ALA A 41 11.88 3.99 -3.19
N HIS A 42 12.65 3.80 -4.27
CA HIS A 42 14.05 4.24 -4.34
C HIS A 42 14.18 5.76 -4.19
N ARG A 43 13.36 6.53 -4.92
CA ARG A 43 13.33 8.01 -4.79
C ARG A 43 12.94 8.44 -3.39
N ALA A 44 11.90 7.85 -2.81
CA ALA A 44 11.45 8.19 -1.46
C ALA A 44 12.55 7.95 -0.41
N LEU A 45 13.33 6.87 -0.58
CA LEU A 45 14.44 6.53 0.31
C LEU A 45 15.65 7.47 0.15
N ARG A 46 15.95 7.93 -1.08
CA ARG A 46 17.19 8.65 -1.38
C ARG A 46 17.07 10.17 -1.35
N SER A 47 15.94 10.73 -1.76
CA SER A 47 15.81 12.17 -1.99
C SER A 47 14.46 12.77 -1.58
N GLY A 48 13.55 11.97 -1.00
CA GLY A 48 12.23 12.42 -0.58
C GLY A 48 12.14 12.93 0.86
N PRO A 49 10.96 13.41 1.29
CA PRO A 49 10.71 13.83 2.67
C PRO A 49 11.09 12.76 3.69
N TRP A 50 10.86 11.49 3.36
CA TRP A 50 11.22 10.36 4.22
C TRP A 50 12.73 10.27 4.50
N ALA A 51 13.57 10.53 3.49
CA ALA A 51 15.02 10.54 3.62
C ALA A 51 15.52 11.66 4.54
N ALA A 52 14.87 12.83 4.50
CA ALA A 52 15.22 14.00 5.31
C ALA A 52 14.65 13.97 6.75
N MET A 53 13.71 13.06 7.04
CA MET A 53 13.07 12.98 8.36
C MET A 53 14.03 12.49 9.45
N THR A 54 13.85 13.02 10.67
CA THR A 54 14.46 12.44 11.87
C THR A 54 13.77 11.12 12.25
N ALA A 55 14.44 10.30 13.07
CA ALA A 55 13.86 9.07 13.59
C ALA A 55 12.55 9.32 14.35
N THR A 56 12.49 10.38 15.17
CA THR A 56 11.29 10.77 15.91
C THR A 56 10.13 11.16 14.99
N ALA A 57 10.40 11.92 13.92
CA ALA A 57 9.36 12.30 12.96
C ALA A 57 8.75 11.06 12.28
N ARG A 58 9.58 10.09 11.88
CA ARG A 58 9.09 8.79 11.36
C ARG A 58 8.29 8.01 12.40
N GLY A 59 8.75 7.97 13.64
CA GLY A 59 8.05 7.32 14.75
C GLY A 59 6.64 7.88 14.97
N LYS A 60 6.47 9.20 14.90
CA LYS A 60 5.13 9.84 15.00
C LYS A 60 4.18 9.41 13.87
N LEU A 61 4.70 9.26 12.64
CA LEU A 61 3.89 8.76 11.53
C LEU A 61 3.45 7.31 11.73
N LEU A 62 4.33 6.46 12.27
CA LEU A 62 4.01 5.07 12.58
C LEU A 62 2.97 4.93 13.69
N VAL A 63 3.05 5.75 14.75
CA VAL A 63 2.03 5.80 15.80
C VAL A 63 0.68 6.20 15.22
N LYS A 64 0.65 7.29 14.43
CA LYS A 64 -0.59 7.75 13.77
C LYS A 64 -1.18 6.67 12.85
N LEU A 65 -0.36 5.92 12.13
CA LEU A 65 -0.82 4.79 11.32
C LEU A 65 -1.49 3.72 12.19
N GLY A 66 -0.89 3.39 13.34
CA GLY A 66 -1.47 2.46 14.30
C GLY A 66 -2.84 2.91 14.81
N ASP A 67 -2.98 4.18 15.19
CA ASP A 67 -4.25 4.76 15.64
C ASP A 67 -5.34 4.66 14.56
N LEU A 68 -4.97 4.96 13.30
CA LEU A 68 -5.89 4.88 12.16
C LEU A 68 -6.35 3.43 11.89
N VAL A 69 -5.44 2.46 11.98
CA VAL A 69 -5.80 1.04 11.81
C VAL A 69 -6.72 0.58 12.95
N ALA A 70 -6.42 0.96 14.19
CA ALA A 70 -7.24 0.59 15.35
C ALA A 70 -8.66 1.18 15.24
N ALA A 71 -8.80 2.40 14.72
CA ALA A 71 -10.10 3.04 14.52
C ALA A 71 -10.95 2.45 13.39
N GLN A 72 -10.35 1.69 12.46
CA GLN A 72 -11.05 1.05 11.34
C GLN A 72 -11.20 -0.47 11.49
N GLY A 73 -10.60 -1.05 12.53
CA GLY A 73 -10.78 -2.46 12.87
C GLY A 73 -12.19 -2.74 13.40
N PRO A 74 -12.65 -4.01 13.37
CA PRO A 74 -13.91 -4.36 14.00
C PRO A 74 -13.88 -3.99 15.48
N GLU A 75 -14.96 -3.37 15.98
CA GLU A 75 -15.15 -3.16 17.42
C GLU A 75 -15.03 -4.53 18.13
N ARG A 76 -14.30 -4.55 19.25
CA ARG A 76 -14.17 -5.77 20.06
C ARG A 76 -15.45 -6.10 20.80
#